data_AF-B2GUP6-F1
#
_entry.id   AF-B2GUP6-F1
#
_cell.length_a   1.000
_cell.length_b   1.000
_cell.length_c   1.000
_cell.angle_alpha   90.00
_cell.angle_beta   90.00
_cell.angle_gamma   90.00
#
_symmetry.space_group_name_H-M   'P 1'
#
loop_
_entity.id
_entity.type
_entity.pdbx_description
1 polymer ?
#
loop_
_entity_poly.entity_id
_entity_poly.type
_entity_poly.pdbx_seq_one_letter_code
_entity_poly.pdbx_strand_id
1 'polypeptide(L)'
;TDFTPDPKIRDRSRITVVVVSRLVYRKGIDLLGGIIPEMCQRYPNLHFIIGGEGPKRIILEEVRERYQLHDRVRLLGALEHQQVRNVLVQGDIFLNTSLTEAFCMAIVEGASCGLQVVSTRVGGIPEVLPENFIILCKPSVKSLCSGLEQAINRLLAGELLSPETIHRTVSTFYTWRDVAERTEKVYNRVAQEVVQPMDQRLERLVRHCGVVTGCIFALFAIVSFLLLNFLRWMTPDSSIDIAVNATGPNGAWLRQYSSERKHELTRKRDPDACKEPSDLSAEH
;
A
#
# COMPACT_ATOMS: atom_id res chain seq x y z
N THR A 1 -10.17 4.30 -7.45
CA THR A 1 -9.39 4.60 -6.23
C THR A 1 -9.59 6.06 -5.93
N ASP A 2 -9.79 6.44 -4.67
CA ASP A 2 -9.93 7.87 -4.31
C ASP A 2 -8.60 8.63 -4.50
N PHE A 3 -7.48 7.91 -4.40
CA PHE A 3 -6.14 8.43 -4.66
C PHE A 3 -5.90 8.59 -6.16
N THR A 4 -5.96 9.83 -6.61
CA THR A 4 -5.69 10.28 -7.97
C THR A 4 -4.80 11.53 -7.91
N PRO A 5 -3.93 11.75 -8.90
CA PRO A 5 -3.07 12.92 -8.95
C PRO A 5 -3.89 14.20 -9.17
N ASP A 6 -3.40 15.32 -8.64
CA ASP A 6 -3.86 16.66 -9.00
C ASP A 6 -2.65 17.61 -9.09
N PRO A 7 -1.95 17.64 -10.24
CA PRO A 7 -0.72 18.42 -10.37
C PRO A 7 -0.94 19.93 -10.27
N LYS A 8 -2.19 20.42 -10.36
CA LYS A 8 -2.50 21.86 -10.27
C LYS A 8 -2.31 22.40 -8.86
N ILE A 9 -2.39 21.52 -7.85
CA ILE A 9 -2.20 21.87 -6.44
C ILE A 9 -0.72 22.04 -6.08
N ARG A 10 0.20 21.44 -6.85
CA ARG A 10 1.63 21.49 -6.57
C ARG A 10 2.18 22.89 -6.78
N ASP A 11 2.98 23.35 -5.82
CA ASP A 11 3.69 24.61 -5.93
C ASP A 11 4.97 24.42 -6.76
N ARG A 12 5.00 25.01 -7.96
CA ARG A 12 6.12 24.87 -8.89
C ARG A 12 7.39 25.62 -8.46
N SER A 13 7.31 26.49 -7.46
CA SER A 13 8.47 27.25 -6.97
C SER A 13 9.36 26.48 -5.99
N ARG A 14 8.89 25.34 -5.49
CA ARG A 14 9.57 24.52 -4.47
C ARG A 14 9.44 23.03 -4.78
N ILE A 15 10.33 22.25 -4.19
CA ILE A 15 10.26 20.79 -4.22
C ILE A 15 9.65 20.33 -2.91
N THR A 16 8.55 19.59 -2.98
CA THR A 16 7.83 19.17 -1.78
C THR A 16 7.94 17.67 -1.56
N VAL A 17 8.52 17.30 -0.42
CA VAL A 17 8.61 15.92 0.07
C VAL A 17 7.48 15.67 1.05
N VAL A 18 6.68 14.65 0.80
CA VAL A 18 5.55 14.27 1.66
C VAL A 18 5.88 13.00 2.41
N VAL A 19 5.61 13.01 3.71
CA VAL A 19 5.68 11.84 4.58
C VAL A 19 4.33 11.67 5.25
N VAL A 20 3.69 10.52 5.08
CA VAL A 20 2.45 10.17 5.79
C VAL A 20 2.63 8.86 6.52
N SER A 21 2.72 8.90 7.84
CA SER A 21 2.83 7.70 8.67
C SER A 21 2.58 8.00 10.15
N ARG A 22 2.34 6.98 10.97
CA ARG A 22 2.39 7.13 12.43
C ARG A 22 3.79 7.53 12.89
N LEU A 23 3.91 8.48 13.81
CA LEU A 23 5.20 8.98 14.26
C LEU A 23 5.74 8.11 15.42
N VAL A 24 6.18 6.90 15.09
CA VAL A 24 6.69 5.88 16.02
C VAL A 24 8.04 5.32 15.56
N TYR A 25 8.80 4.69 16.47
CA TYR A 25 10.14 4.16 16.18
C TYR A 25 10.21 3.25 14.94
N ARG A 26 9.27 2.30 14.78
CA ARG A 26 9.23 1.39 13.61
C ARG A 26 9.05 2.11 12.26
N LYS A 27 8.55 3.35 12.25
CA LYS A 27 8.42 4.20 11.06
C LYS A 27 9.69 5.02 10.77
N GLY A 28 10.73 4.85 11.59
CA GLY A 28 12.05 5.44 11.40
C GLY A 28 12.04 6.97 11.50
N ILE A 29 11.22 7.53 12.38
CA ILE A 29 11.16 8.99 12.59
C ILE A 29 12.49 9.55 13.07
N ASP A 30 13.27 8.76 13.81
CA ASP A 30 14.66 9.10 14.17
C ASP A 30 15.54 9.30 12.92
N LEU A 31 15.35 8.50 11.85
CA LEU A 31 16.03 8.72 10.57
C LEU A 31 15.54 9.99 9.89
N LEU A 32 14.22 10.21 9.89
CA LEU A 32 13.61 11.41 9.30
C LEU A 32 14.13 12.69 9.95
N GLY A 33 14.30 12.71 11.28
CA GLY A 33 14.88 13.83 12.01
C GLY A 33 16.33 14.14 11.61
N GLY A 34 17.11 13.14 11.19
CA GLY A 34 18.45 13.35 10.63
C GLY A 34 18.44 13.81 9.17
N ILE A 35 17.49 13.33 8.36
CA ILE A 35 17.38 13.64 6.93
C ILE A 35 16.97 15.09 6.69
N ILE A 36 15.95 15.57 7.40
CA ILE A 36 15.35 16.90 7.21
C ILE A 36 16.42 18.01 7.23
N PRO A 37 17.24 18.19 8.29
CA PRO A 37 18.20 19.29 8.34
C PRO A 37 19.29 19.15 7.28
N GLU A 38 19.79 17.94 7.05
CA GLU A 38 20.86 17.66 6.07
C GLU A 38 20.42 17.98 4.64
N MET A 39 19.16 17.68 4.30
CA MET A 39 18.61 17.93 2.98
C MET A 39 18.17 19.39 2.82
N CYS A 40 17.57 19.99 3.85
CA CYS A 40 17.19 21.40 3.82
C CYS A 40 18.40 22.33 3.68
N GLN A 41 19.55 21.98 4.29
CA GLN A 41 20.79 22.73 4.14
C GLN A 41 21.33 22.70 2.71
N ARG A 42 21.23 21.54 2.03
CA ARG A 42 21.74 21.37 0.66
C ARG A 42 20.82 21.95 -0.41
N TYR A 43 19.51 21.91 -0.19
CA TYR A 43 18.51 22.33 -1.17
C TYR A 43 17.64 23.44 -0.58
N PRO A 44 17.91 24.72 -0.83
CA PRO A 44 17.16 25.84 -0.22
C PRO A 44 15.65 25.81 -0.50
N ASN A 45 15.22 25.30 -1.66
CA ASN A 45 13.81 25.24 -2.08
C ASN A 45 13.09 23.94 -1.68
N LEU A 46 13.72 23.10 -0.84
CA LEU A 46 13.14 21.83 -0.40
C LEU A 46 12.21 22.01 0.80
N HIS A 47 10.98 21.52 0.70
CA HIS A 47 9.98 21.61 1.75
C HIS A 47 9.50 20.21 2.14
N PHE A 48 9.12 20.04 3.40
CA PHE A 48 8.57 18.80 3.94
C PHE A 48 7.14 19.04 4.44
N ILE A 49 6.23 18.17 4.06
CA ILE A 49 4.89 18.06 4.64
C ILE A 49 4.79 16.70 5.32
N ILE A 50 4.56 16.71 6.63
CA ILE A 50 4.55 15.50 7.45
C ILE A 50 3.18 15.35 8.08
N GLY A 51 2.47 14.31 7.66
CA GLY A 51 1.17 13.89 8.19
C GLY A 51 1.30 12.68 9.11
N GLY A 52 0.74 12.80 10.31
CA GLY A 52 0.71 11.74 11.31
C GLY A 52 0.95 12.23 12.72
N GLU A 53 0.66 11.34 13.68
CA GLU A 53 0.89 11.57 15.10
C GLU A 53 1.60 10.40 15.76
N GLY A 54 2.22 10.67 16.90
CA GLY A 54 2.85 9.67 17.74
C GLY A 54 3.96 10.20 18.63
N PRO A 55 4.49 9.36 19.53
CA PRO A 55 5.45 9.74 20.56
C PRO A 55 6.77 10.28 20.00
N LYS A 56 7.13 9.95 18.75
CA LYS A 56 8.35 10.45 18.11
C LYS A 56 8.17 11.81 17.43
N ARG A 57 6.96 12.40 17.48
CA ARG A 57 6.70 13.75 16.94
C ARG A 57 7.64 14.80 17.52
N ILE A 58 7.95 14.70 18.82
CA ILE A 58 8.82 15.63 19.54
C ILE A 58 10.19 15.80 18.86
N ILE A 59 10.74 14.73 18.28
CA ILE A 59 12.03 14.78 17.55
C ILE A 59 11.94 15.73 16.35
N LEU A 60 10.82 15.70 15.63
CA LEU A 60 10.62 16.55 14.46
C LEU A 60 10.41 18.02 14.87
N GLU A 61 9.75 18.25 15.99
CA GLU A 61 9.57 19.59 16.57
C GLU A 61 10.92 20.15 17.02
N GLU A 62 11.72 19.38 17.75
CA GLU A 62 13.08 19.75 18.16
C GLU A 62 13.99 20.06 16.96
N VAL A 63 13.94 19.25 15.91
CA VAL A 63 14.67 19.52 14.65
C VAL A 63 14.19 20.82 14.02
N ARG A 64 12.88 21.06 13.97
CA ARG A 64 12.31 22.28 13.39
C ARG A 64 12.76 23.53 14.16
N GLU A 65 12.78 23.48 15.48
CA GLU A 65 13.26 24.59 16.32
C GLU A 65 14.77 24.81 16.19
N ARG A 66 15.55 23.74 16.37
CA ARG A 66 17.02 23.80 16.39
C ARG A 66 17.61 24.33 15.09
N TYR A 67 17.00 23.99 13.95
CA TYR A 67 17.47 24.39 12.62
C TYR A 67 16.63 25.52 12.00
N GLN A 68 15.69 26.11 12.76
CA GLN A 68 14.82 27.20 12.31
C GLN A 68 14.06 26.89 11.01
N LEU A 69 13.52 25.67 10.89
CA LEU A 69 12.88 25.16 9.67
C LEU A 69 11.34 25.32 9.65
N HIS A 70 10.81 26.30 10.39
CA HIS A 70 9.36 26.51 10.55
C HIS A 70 8.61 26.69 9.23
N ASP A 71 9.18 27.45 8.30
CA ASP A 71 8.58 27.72 6.99
C ASP A 71 8.73 26.56 5.99
N ARG A 72 9.61 25.61 6.32
CA ARG A 72 10.01 24.52 5.42
C ARG A 72 9.51 23.16 5.85
N VAL A 73 9.18 22.96 7.12
CA VAL A 73 8.73 21.68 7.68
C VAL A 73 7.36 21.87 8.33
N ARG A 74 6.32 21.46 7.61
CA ARG A 74 4.93 21.54 8.07
C ARG A 74 4.49 20.22 8.69
N LEU A 75 4.29 20.23 10.01
CA LEU A 75 3.74 19.10 10.77
C LEU A 75 2.22 19.23 10.87
N LEU A 76 1.47 18.39 10.16
CA LEU A 76 0.00 18.47 10.07
C LEU A 76 -0.71 17.81 11.25
N GLY A 77 -0.04 16.88 11.93
CA GLY A 77 -0.65 16.02 12.94
C GLY A 77 -1.52 14.92 12.35
N ALA A 78 -2.49 14.43 13.12
CA ALA A 78 -3.24 13.23 12.76
C ALA A 78 -4.15 13.53 11.58
N LEU A 79 -4.07 12.69 10.55
CA LEU A 79 -4.88 12.84 9.35
C LEU A 79 -5.93 11.74 9.31
N GLU A 80 -7.16 12.12 9.02
CA GLU A 80 -8.19 11.16 8.62
C GLU A 80 -7.88 10.61 7.23
N HIS A 81 -8.30 9.38 6.95
CA HIS A 81 -7.99 8.70 5.69
C HIS A 81 -8.40 9.52 4.45
N GLN A 82 -9.56 10.18 4.50
CA GLN A 82 -10.07 11.02 3.41
C GLN A 82 -9.19 12.25 3.13
N GLN A 83 -8.44 12.73 4.12
CA GLN A 83 -7.57 13.90 4.00
C GLN A 83 -6.18 13.54 3.45
N VAL A 84 -5.77 12.27 3.52
CA VAL A 84 -4.44 11.82 3.11
C VAL A 84 -4.17 12.18 1.65
N ARG A 85 -5.14 11.96 0.75
CA ARG A 85 -5.03 12.35 -0.65
C ARG A 85 -4.71 13.83 -0.81
N ASN A 86 -5.43 14.70 -0.10
CA ASN A 86 -5.27 16.15 -0.19
C ASN A 86 -3.86 16.60 0.20
N VAL A 87 -3.20 15.85 1.09
CA VAL A 87 -1.81 16.08 1.48
C VAL A 87 -0.85 15.52 0.43
N LEU A 88 -1.06 14.28 -0.03
CA LEU A 88 -0.19 13.64 -1.01
C LEU A 88 -0.08 14.43 -2.31
N VAL A 89 -1.20 14.94 -2.85
CA VAL A 89 -1.20 15.68 -4.12
C VAL A 89 -0.41 16.99 -4.10
N GLN A 90 -0.07 17.51 -2.92
CA GLN A 90 0.80 18.70 -2.76
C GLN A 90 2.29 18.37 -2.98
N GLY A 91 2.66 17.09 -2.94
CA GLY A 91 4.06 16.63 -3.01
C GLY A 91 4.53 16.24 -4.41
N ASP A 92 5.85 16.28 -4.58
CA ASP A 92 6.56 15.72 -5.73
C ASP A 92 7.12 14.34 -5.42
N ILE A 93 7.60 14.16 -4.18
CA ILE A 93 8.29 12.96 -3.72
C ILE A 93 7.60 12.45 -2.45
N PHE A 94 7.29 11.16 -2.42
CA PHE A 94 6.83 10.48 -1.21
C PHE A 94 8.03 9.79 -0.53
N LEU A 95 8.27 10.08 0.74
CA LEU A 95 9.39 9.52 1.50
C LEU A 95 8.87 8.58 2.61
N ASN A 96 9.32 7.33 2.57
CA ASN A 96 9.10 6.35 3.63
C ASN A 96 10.41 5.95 4.31
N THR A 97 10.52 6.18 5.61
CA THR A 97 11.72 5.91 6.41
C THR A 97 11.61 4.67 7.30
N SER A 98 10.59 3.83 7.08
CA SER A 98 10.26 2.74 7.99
C SER A 98 11.40 1.73 8.20
N LEU A 99 11.52 1.20 9.42
CA LEU A 99 12.52 0.18 9.75
C LEU A 99 11.99 -1.24 9.51
N THR A 100 10.66 -1.40 9.53
CA THR A 100 9.98 -2.68 9.29
C THR A 100 8.66 -2.43 8.58
N GLU A 101 8.37 -3.14 7.49
CA GLU A 101 7.09 -3.06 6.78
C GLU A 101 6.75 -4.38 6.09
N ALA A 102 5.47 -4.74 6.08
CA ALA A 102 4.99 -5.88 5.30
C ALA A 102 4.64 -5.45 3.86
N PHE A 103 3.90 -4.34 3.71
CA PHE A 103 3.43 -3.85 2.42
C PHE A 103 3.37 -2.32 2.33
N CYS A 104 3.10 -1.62 3.45
CA CYS A 104 3.02 -0.16 3.51
C CYS A 104 2.07 0.47 2.47
N MET A 105 0.77 0.48 2.78
CA MET A 105 -0.26 1.10 1.91
C MET A 105 0.06 2.54 1.49
N ALA A 106 0.71 3.32 2.36
CA ALA A 106 1.07 4.71 2.08
C ALA A 106 2.00 4.87 0.86
N ILE A 107 2.84 3.86 0.56
CA ILE A 107 3.67 3.86 -0.67
C ILE A 107 2.78 3.77 -1.91
N VAL A 108 1.80 2.86 -1.90
CA VAL A 108 0.86 2.68 -3.01
C VAL A 108 -0.03 3.91 -3.16
N GLU A 109 -0.50 4.50 -2.06
CA GLU A 109 -1.28 5.74 -2.05
C GLU A 109 -0.48 6.91 -2.63
N GLY A 110 0.77 7.11 -2.17
CA GLY A 110 1.65 8.16 -2.68
C GLY A 110 1.96 8.01 -4.17
N ALA A 111 2.31 6.80 -4.61
CA ALA A 111 2.54 6.50 -6.02
C ALA A 111 1.24 6.66 -6.85
N SER A 112 0.08 6.29 -6.30
CA SER A 112 -1.22 6.50 -6.96
C SER A 112 -1.56 7.99 -7.12
N CYS A 113 -1.08 8.87 -6.24
CA CYS A 113 -1.16 10.32 -6.41
C CYS A 113 -0.06 10.89 -7.34
N GLY A 114 0.73 10.03 -7.97
CA GLY A 114 1.74 10.39 -8.96
C GLY A 114 3.02 10.99 -8.38
N LEU A 115 3.40 10.59 -7.16
CA LEU A 115 4.65 11.00 -6.52
C LEU A 115 5.74 9.99 -6.83
N GLN A 116 6.98 10.47 -7.00
CA GLN A 116 8.14 9.59 -7.01
C GLN A 116 8.36 9.04 -5.60
N VAL A 117 8.49 7.71 -5.45
CA VAL A 117 8.69 7.10 -4.14
C VAL A 117 10.18 6.93 -3.83
N VAL A 118 10.57 7.32 -2.62
CA VAL A 118 11.85 6.97 -2.00
C VAL A 118 11.54 6.23 -0.70
N SER A 119 12.09 5.02 -0.54
CA SER A 119 11.78 4.18 0.62
C SER A 119 12.99 3.39 1.10
N THR A 120 12.98 3.02 2.37
CA THR A 120 13.85 1.96 2.89
C THR A 120 13.53 0.60 2.26
N ARG A 121 14.56 -0.21 2.03
CA ARG A 121 14.52 -1.60 1.55
C ARG A 121 14.40 -2.54 2.74
N VAL A 122 13.21 -2.62 3.33
CA VAL A 122 12.92 -3.46 4.51
C VAL A 122 11.66 -4.29 4.29
N GLY A 123 11.62 -5.48 4.90
CA GLY A 123 10.49 -6.41 4.80
C GLY A 123 10.00 -6.59 3.37
N GLY A 124 8.69 -6.46 3.14
CA GLY A 124 8.08 -6.67 1.82
C GLY A 124 8.08 -5.44 0.90
N ILE A 125 8.66 -4.30 1.29
CA ILE A 125 8.69 -3.08 0.46
C ILE A 125 9.22 -3.29 -0.96
N PRO A 126 10.29 -4.09 -1.20
CA PRO A 126 10.80 -4.29 -2.55
C PRO A 126 9.79 -4.93 -3.53
N GLU A 127 8.73 -5.54 -3.02
CA GLU A 127 7.68 -6.20 -3.81
C GLU A 127 6.47 -5.28 -4.08
N VAL A 128 6.44 -4.08 -3.49
CA VAL A 128 5.28 -3.16 -3.52
C VAL A 128 5.21 -2.35 -4.81
N LEU A 129 6.35 -1.97 -5.38
CA LEU A 129 6.40 -1.22 -6.62
C LEU A 129 7.59 -1.72 -7.46
N PRO A 130 7.46 -1.74 -8.80
CA PRO A 130 8.58 -2.04 -9.68
C PRO A 130 9.72 -1.02 -9.51
N GLU A 131 10.96 -1.42 -9.80
CA GLU A 131 12.18 -0.64 -9.52
C GLU A 131 12.20 0.76 -10.17
N ASN A 132 11.49 0.97 -11.27
CA ASN A 132 11.40 2.27 -11.94
C ASN A 132 10.48 3.26 -11.20
N PHE A 133 9.63 2.82 -10.29
CA PHE A 133 8.71 3.66 -9.52
C PHE A 133 9.17 3.94 -8.09
N ILE A 134 10.19 3.23 -7.60
CA ILE A 134 10.66 3.31 -6.22
C ILE A 134 12.19 3.29 -6.13
N ILE A 135 12.74 4.28 -5.44
CA ILE A 135 14.17 4.30 -5.07
C ILE A 135 14.31 3.63 -3.70
N LEU A 136 14.98 2.48 -3.68
CA LEU A 136 15.15 1.65 -2.49
C LEU A 136 16.50 1.88 -1.81
N CYS A 137 16.46 2.35 -0.57
CA CYS A 137 17.63 2.74 0.24
C CYS A 137 17.85 1.78 1.42
N LYS A 138 19.07 1.72 1.96
CA LYS A 138 19.30 1.08 3.27
C LYS A 138 18.64 1.95 4.36
N PRO A 139 18.21 1.37 5.51
CA PRO A 139 17.61 2.12 6.62
C PRO A 139 18.67 2.92 7.39
N SER A 140 19.24 3.94 6.74
CA SER A 140 20.21 4.87 7.32
C SER A 140 20.02 6.26 6.73
N VAL A 141 20.33 7.30 7.51
CA VAL A 141 20.21 8.71 7.10
C VAL A 141 20.97 8.96 5.79
N LYS A 142 22.25 8.58 5.74
CA LYS A 142 23.10 8.75 4.55
C LYS A 142 22.50 8.10 3.28
N SER A 143 21.98 6.87 3.40
CA SER A 143 21.42 6.18 2.23
C SER A 143 20.12 6.79 1.76
N LEU A 144 19.27 7.24 2.69
CA LEU A 144 18.00 7.90 2.36
C LEU A 144 18.21 9.30 1.81
N CYS A 145 19.16 10.07 2.34
CA CYS A 145 19.58 11.35 1.78
C CYS A 145 20.06 11.19 0.32
N SER A 146 20.89 10.18 0.05
CA SER A 146 21.36 9.89 -1.32
C SER A 146 20.22 9.49 -2.26
N GLY A 147 19.26 8.68 -1.80
CA GLY A 147 18.09 8.32 -2.60
C GLY A 147 17.16 9.51 -2.85
N LEU A 148 16.99 10.39 -1.87
CA LEU A 148 16.20 11.61 -2.00
C LEU A 148 16.87 12.61 -2.95
N GLU A 149 18.19 12.78 -2.87
CA GLU A 149 19.00 13.55 -3.81
C GLU A 149 18.87 13.00 -5.24
N GLN A 150 18.90 11.67 -5.42
CA GLN A 150 18.64 11.06 -6.72
C GLN A 150 17.23 11.40 -7.25
N ALA A 151 16.20 11.33 -6.41
CA ALA A 151 14.84 11.69 -6.81
C ALA A 151 14.71 13.19 -7.18
N ILE A 152 15.33 14.07 -6.38
CA ILE A 152 15.36 15.52 -6.62
C ILE A 152 16.06 15.82 -7.95
N ASN A 153 17.21 15.21 -8.22
CA ASN A 153 17.96 15.45 -9.44
C ASN A 153 17.17 14.98 -10.68
N ARG A 154 16.50 13.83 -10.61
CA ARG A 154 15.60 13.35 -11.69
C ARG A 154 14.41 14.27 -11.90
N LEU A 155 13.83 14.82 -10.82
CA LEU A 155 12.74 15.78 -10.89
C LEU A 155 13.19 17.06 -11.61
N LEU A 156 14.34 17.61 -11.20
CA LEU A 156 14.91 18.83 -11.78
C LEU A 156 15.34 18.64 -13.24
N ALA A 157 15.81 17.45 -13.61
CA ALA A 157 16.15 17.09 -14.99
C ALA A 157 14.92 16.80 -15.87
N GLY A 158 13.71 16.74 -15.30
CA GLY A 158 12.49 16.37 -16.04
C GLY A 158 12.44 14.90 -16.46
N GLU A 159 13.22 14.04 -15.81
CA GLU A 159 13.33 12.60 -16.12
C GLU A 159 12.25 11.76 -15.44
N LEU A 160 11.51 12.35 -14.48
CA LEU A 160 10.42 11.66 -13.82
C LEU A 160 9.20 11.55 -14.74
N LEU A 161 8.53 10.40 -14.66
CA LEU A 161 7.26 10.17 -15.34
C LEU A 161 6.20 11.17 -14.86
N SER A 162 5.28 11.55 -15.75
CA SER A 162 4.16 12.42 -15.38
C SER A 162 3.31 11.76 -14.28
N PRO A 163 2.72 12.55 -13.35
CA PRO A 163 1.86 12.02 -12.30
C PRO A 163 0.73 11.11 -12.83
N GLU A 164 0.15 11.45 -13.97
CA GLU A 164 -0.91 10.68 -14.64
C GLU A 164 -0.41 9.32 -15.14
N THR A 165 0.81 9.29 -15.66
CA THR A 165 1.44 8.06 -16.16
C THR A 165 1.77 7.11 -15.02
N ILE A 166 2.30 7.66 -13.91
CA ILE A 166 2.53 6.90 -12.68
C ILE A 166 1.20 6.34 -12.17
N HIS A 167 0.18 7.20 -11.99
CA HIS A 167 -1.14 6.80 -11.51
C HIS A 167 -1.75 5.67 -12.35
N ARG A 168 -1.81 5.85 -13.67
CA ARG A 168 -2.37 4.86 -14.60
C ARG A 168 -1.67 3.51 -14.45
N THR A 169 -0.35 3.50 -14.31
CA THR A 169 0.41 2.26 -14.16
C THR A 169 0.13 1.60 -12.81
N VAL A 170 0.27 2.36 -11.71
CA VAL A 170 0.09 1.85 -10.34
C VAL A 170 -1.34 1.38 -10.08
N SER A 171 -2.34 2.03 -10.68
CA SER A 171 -3.76 1.66 -10.54
C SER A 171 -4.08 0.23 -11.00
N THR A 172 -3.20 -0.38 -11.80
CA THR A 172 -3.37 -1.74 -12.32
C THR A 172 -2.70 -2.82 -11.45
N PHE A 173 -1.85 -2.47 -10.48
CA PHE A 173 -1.06 -3.46 -9.75
C PHE A 173 -1.83 -4.17 -8.63
N TYR A 174 -2.74 -3.46 -7.96
CA TYR A 174 -3.40 -3.92 -6.74
C TYR A 174 -4.92 -3.77 -6.81
N THR A 175 -5.53 -4.33 -7.86
CA THR A 175 -6.99 -4.41 -7.89
C THR A 175 -7.48 -5.47 -6.91
N TRP A 176 -8.59 -5.22 -6.22
CA TRP A 176 -9.20 -6.21 -5.32
C TRP A 176 -9.51 -7.53 -6.03
N ARG A 177 -9.83 -7.45 -7.33
CA ARG A 177 -10.04 -8.64 -8.17
C ARG A 177 -8.76 -9.46 -8.31
N ASP A 178 -7.64 -8.83 -8.67
CA ASP A 178 -6.37 -9.55 -8.83
C ASP A 178 -5.88 -10.14 -7.51
N VAL A 179 -6.04 -9.40 -6.41
CA VAL A 179 -5.70 -9.89 -5.06
C VAL A 179 -6.58 -11.11 -4.72
N ALA A 180 -7.90 -11.02 -4.92
CA ALA A 180 -8.81 -12.13 -4.67
C ALA A 180 -8.49 -13.37 -5.51
N GLU A 181 -8.25 -13.22 -6.81
CA GLU A 181 -7.89 -14.33 -7.71
C GLU A 181 -6.55 -14.98 -7.31
N ARG A 182 -5.56 -14.19 -6.89
CA ARG A 182 -4.27 -14.71 -6.40
C ARG A 182 -4.43 -15.45 -5.08
N THR A 183 -5.21 -14.91 -4.15
CA THR A 183 -5.50 -15.55 -2.86
C THR A 183 -6.28 -16.85 -3.03
N GLU A 184 -7.27 -16.87 -3.93
CA GLU A 184 -8.07 -18.06 -4.24
C GLU A 184 -7.18 -19.20 -4.77
N LYS A 185 -6.21 -18.91 -5.63
CA LYS A 185 -5.24 -19.92 -6.11
C LYS A 185 -4.46 -20.57 -4.97
N VAL A 186 -4.03 -19.78 -3.98
CA VAL A 186 -3.33 -20.31 -2.80
C VAL A 186 -4.27 -21.17 -1.97
N TYR A 187 -5.51 -20.72 -1.74
CA TYR A 187 -6.50 -21.48 -0.97
C TYR A 187 -6.86 -22.80 -1.65
N ASN A 188 -7.11 -22.78 -2.96
CA ASN A 188 -7.39 -23.99 -3.74
C ASN A 188 -6.22 -24.98 -3.70
N ARG A 189 -4.99 -24.48 -3.78
CA ARG A 189 -3.78 -25.32 -3.65
C ARG A 189 -3.72 -25.96 -2.27
N VAL A 190 -3.86 -25.18 -1.20
CA VAL A 190 -3.76 -25.67 0.18
C VAL A 190 -4.93 -26.62 0.52
N ALA A 191 -6.12 -26.38 -0.02
CA ALA A 191 -7.28 -27.24 0.15
C ALA A 191 -7.10 -28.64 -0.48
N GLN A 192 -6.21 -28.76 -1.46
CA GLN A 192 -5.85 -30.05 -2.08
C GLN A 192 -4.70 -30.76 -1.35
N GLU A 193 -4.03 -30.09 -0.42
CA GLU A 193 -2.95 -30.71 0.36
C GLU A 193 -3.54 -31.72 1.37
N VAL A 194 -2.93 -32.90 1.44
CA VAL A 194 -3.37 -33.94 2.38
C VAL A 194 -3.11 -33.46 3.81
N VAL A 195 -4.18 -33.31 4.59
CA VAL A 195 -4.07 -33.01 6.02
C VAL A 195 -3.36 -34.17 6.70
N GLN A 196 -2.17 -33.92 7.24
CA GLN A 196 -1.42 -34.95 7.92
C GLN A 196 -2.12 -35.39 9.21
N PRO A 197 -2.09 -36.69 9.52
CA PRO A 197 -2.62 -37.21 10.77
C PRO A 197 -1.83 -36.64 11.97
N MET A 198 -2.48 -36.61 13.13
CA MET A 198 -1.98 -35.90 14.32
C MET A 198 -0.63 -36.42 14.81
N ASP A 199 -0.41 -37.74 14.72
CA ASP A 199 0.85 -38.40 15.04
C ASP A 199 2.03 -37.84 14.22
N GLN A 200 1.87 -37.71 12.90
CA GLN A 200 2.90 -37.16 12.02
C GLN A 200 3.16 -35.67 12.29
N ARG A 201 2.11 -34.93 12.67
CA ARG A 201 2.23 -33.51 13.05
C ARG A 201 3.01 -33.33 14.36
N LEU A 202 2.73 -34.17 15.36
CA LEU A 202 3.42 -34.17 16.65
C LEU A 202 4.89 -34.60 16.50
N GLU A 203 5.15 -35.64 15.69
CA GLU A 203 6.52 -36.09 15.41
C GLU A 203 7.35 -35.00 14.74
N ARG A 204 6.78 -34.27 13.76
CA ARG A 204 7.45 -33.12 13.14
C ARG A 204 7.78 -32.01 14.14
N LEU A 205 6.84 -31.67 15.03
CA LEU A 205 7.05 -30.63 16.04
C LEU A 205 8.19 -30.98 17.00
N VAL A 206 8.24 -32.24 17.46
CA VAL A 206 9.28 -32.71 18.38
C VAL A 206 10.64 -32.80 17.70
N ARG A 207 10.71 -33.27 16.45
CA ARG A 207 11.97 -33.40 15.70
C ARG A 207 12.56 -32.06 15.27
N HIS A 208 11.75 -31.10 14.85
CA HIS A 208 12.26 -29.84 14.30
C HIS A 208 12.56 -28.75 15.34
N CYS A 209 11.84 -28.74 16.47
CA CYS A 209 12.02 -27.70 17.49
C CYS A 209 12.97 -28.12 18.64
N GLY A 210 13.52 -29.33 18.59
CA GLY A 210 14.34 -29.93 19.65
C GLY A 210 13.48 -30.55 20.77
N VAL A 211 14.08 -31.44 21.56
CA VAL A 211 13.33 -32.32 22.49
C VAL A 211 12.50 -31.53 23.50
N VAL A 212 13.05 -30.47 24.10
CA VAL A 212 12.35 -29.69 25.15
C VAL A 212 11.26 -28.82 24.54
N THR A 213 11.61 -27.91 23.63
CA THR A 213 10.67 -26.97 23.00
C THR A 213 9.61 -27.71 22.17
N GLY A 214 10.01 -28.78 21.50
CA GLY A 214 9.13 -29.64 20.73
C GLY A 214 8.09 -30.36 21.59
N CYS A 215 8.47 -30.87 22.77
CA CYS A 215 7.52 -31.43 23.74
C CYS A 215 6.51 -30.38 24.24
N ILE A 216 6.96 -29.14 24.48
CA ILE A 216 6.08 -28.03 24.86
C ILE A 216 5.07 -27.74 23.73
N PHE A 217 5.52 -27.62 22.48
CA PHE A 217 4.63 -27.40 21.35
C PHE A 217 3.68 -28.57 21.08
N ALA A 218 4.14 -29.81 21.26
CA ALA A 218 3.31 -31.00 21.17
C ALA A 218 2.18 -30.98 22.22
N LEU A 219 2.49 -30.59 23.46
CA LEU A 219 1.49 -30.41 24.50
C LEU A 219 0.46 -29.33 24.13
N PHE A 220 0.91 -28.17 23.62
CA PHE A 220 0.00 -27.14 23.12
C PHE A 220 -0.88 -27.63 21.97
N ALA A 221 -0.33 -28.41 21.05
CA ALA A 221 -1.09 -28.98 19.93
C ALA A 221 -2.16 -29.97 20.41
N ILE A 222 -1.82 -30.83 21.39
CA ILE A 222 -2.77 -31.77 22.01
C ILE A 222 -3.87 -31.00 22.75
N VAL A 223 -3.53 -30.01 23.57
CA VAL A 223 -4.51 -29.18 24.29
C VAL A 223 -5.43 -28.45 23.30
N SER A 224 -4.86 -27.88 22.23
CA SER A 224 -5.64 -27.21 21.17
C SER A 224 -6.57 -28.18 20.44
N PHE A 225 -6.12 -29.43 20.23
CA PHE A 225 -6.95 -30.47 19.62
C PHE A 225 -8.09 -30.91 20.54
N LEU A 226 -7.82 -31.10 21.83
CA LEU A 226 -8.86 -31.41 22.82
C LEU A 226 -9.86 -30.26 22.92
N LEU A 227 -9.39 -29.02 22.96
CA LEU A 227 -10.23 -27.83 22.92
C LEU A 227 -11.08 -27.79 21.65
N LEU A 228 -10.51 -28.10 20.48
CA LEU A 228 -11.25 -28.14 19.22
C LEU A 228 -12.35 -29.21 19.25
N ASN A 229 -12.08 -30.40 19.79
CA ASN A 229 -13.10 -31.44 19.94
C ASN A 229 -14.19 -31.03 20.92
N PHE A 230 -13.83 -30.36 22.03
CA PHE A 230 -14.79 -29.80 22.96
C PHE A 230 -15.66 -28.71 22.31
N LEU A 231 -15.06 -27.81 21.53
CA LEU A 231 -15.78 -26.78 20.77
C LEU A 231 -16.73 -27.41 19.74
N ARG A 232 -16.29 -28.45 19.01
CA ARG A 232 -17.14 -29.21 18.09
C ARG A 232 -18.30 -29.92 18.78
N TRP A 233 -18.10 -30.34 20.03
CA TRP A 233 -19.17 -30.92 20.84
C TRP A 233 -20.18 -29.85 21.28
N MET A 234 -19.72 -28.68 21.72
CA MET A 234 -20.60 -27.57 22.11
C MET A 234 -21.31 -26.90 20.92
N THR A 235 -20.64 -26.80 19.78
CA THR A 235 -21.12 -26.15 18.56
C THR A 235 -20.75 -27.04 17.38
N PRO A 236 -21.63 -28.00 17.01
CA PRO A 236 -21.38 -28.93 15.93
C PRO A 236 -21.09 -28.20 14.62
N ASP A 237 -20.18 -28.76 13.81
CA ASP A 237 -19.80 -28.20 12.49
C ASP A 237 -21.03 -28.02 11.57
N SER A 238 -22.10 -28.79 11.79
CA SER A 238 -23.38 -28.68 11.07
C SER A 238 -24.19 -27.41 11.39
N SER A 239 -23.92 -26.76 12.52
CA SER A 239 -24.55 -25.48 12.90
C SER A 239 -23.79 -24.26 12.41
N ILE A 240 -22.63 -24.45 11.77
CA ILE A 240 -21.86 -23.36 11.18
C ILE A 240 -22.53 -22.94 9.87
N ASP A 241 -22.94 -21.68 9.80
CA ASP A 241 -23.50 -21.12 8.58
C ASP A 241 -22.54 -21.33 7.40
N ILE A 242 -23.04 -21.99 6.36
CA ILE A 242 -22.28 -22.15 5.12
C ILE A 242 -22.14 -20.76 4.51
N ALA A 243 -20.90 -20.30 4.35
CA ALA A 243 -20.62 -19.04 3.68
C ALA A 243 -21.30 -19.04 2.31
N VAL A 244 -22.21 -18.07 2.10
CA VAL A 244 -22.91 -17.91 0.83
C VAL A 244 -21.85 -17.76 -0.26
N ASN A 245 -21.96 -18.58 -1.31
CA ASN A 245 -21.05 -18.48 -2.43
C ASN A 245 -21.12 -17.05 -3.00
N ALA A 246 -20.00 -16.32 -2.97
CA ALA A 246 -19.93 -14.92 -3.38
C ALA A 246 -20.30 -14.69 -4.87
N THR A 247 -20.36 -15.77 -5.65
CA THR A 247 -20.87 -15.76 -7.04
C THR A 247 -22.40 -15.71 -7.13
N GLY A 248 -23.09 -15.79 -5.99
CA GLY A 248 -24.55 -15.73 -5.87
C GLY A 248 -25.20 -17.10 -6.02
N PRO A 249 -26.53 -17.20 -5.85
CA PRO A 249 -27.25 -18.44 -6.09
C PRO A 249 -26.95 -18.96 -7.50
N ASN A 250 -26.42 -20.18 -7.61
CA ASN A 250 -26.03 -20.80 -8.88
C ASN A 250 -25.09 -19.95 -9.76
N GLY A 251 -24.23 -19.11 -9.20
CA GLY A 251 -23.31 -18.26 -9.98
C GLY A 251 -24.01 -17.13 -10.75
N ALA A 252 -25.18 -16.68 -10.30
CA ALA A 252 -25.98 -15.62 -10.94
C ALA A 252 -25.18 -14.33 -11.19
N TRP A 253 -24.33 -13.92 -10.23
CA TRP A 253 -23.53 -12.71 -10.36
C TRP A 253 -22.42 -12.85 -11.43
N LEU A 254 -21.93 -14.07 -11.69
CA LEU A 254 -20.99 -14.33 -12.79
C LEU A 254 -21.67 -14.22 -14.16
N ARG A 255 -22.94 -14.65 -14.26
CA ARG A 255 -23.72 -14.59 -15.50
C ARG A 255 -24.14 -13.17 -15.86
N GLN A 256 -24.63 -12.39 -14.89
CA GLN A 256 -24.94 -10.98 -15.08
C GLN A 256 -23.69 -10.17 -15.47
N TYR A 257 -22.58 -10.41 -14.78
CA TYR A 257 -21.33 -9.71 -15.06
C TYR A 257 -20.75 -10.07 -16.44
N SER A 258 -20.89 -11.32 -16.89
CA SER A 258 -20.50 -11.75 -18.24
C SER A 258 -21.34 -11.06 -19.33
N SER A 259 -22.66 -10.92 -19.13
CA SER A 259 -23.53 -10.22 -20.07
C SER A 259 -23.27 -8.73 -20.11
N GLU A 260 -23.03 -8.08 -18.97
CA GLU A 260 -22.68 -6.66 -18.89
C GLU A 260 -21.33 -6.39 -19.56
N ARG A 261 -20.31 -7.23 -19.31
CA ARG A 261 -18.99 -7.11 -19.95
C ARG A 261 -19.09 -7.30 -21.47
N LYS A 262 -19.95 -8.21 -21.98
CA LYS A 262 -20.22 -8.36 -23.42
C LYS A 262 -20.90 -7.12 -24.02
N HIS A 263 -21.86 -6.52 -23.30
CA HIS A 263 -22.54 -5.29 -23.72
C HIS A 263 -21.59 -4.07 -23.72
N GLU A 264 -20.69 -3.99 -22.77
CA GLU A 264 -19.73 -2.89 -22.66
C GLU A 264 -18.58 -3.02 -23.68
N LEU A 265 -18.16 -4.24 -24.01
CA LEU A 265 -17.21 -4.55 -25.09
C LEU A 265 -17.81 -4.37 -26.50
N THR A 266 -19.13 -4.56 -26.67
CA THR A 266 -19.82 -4.24 -27.94
C THR A 266 -20.03 -2.75 -28.11
N ARG A 267 -20.39 -2.01 -27.05
CA ARG A 267 -20.45 -0.54 -27.06
C ARG A 267 -19.11 0.13 -27.39
N LYS A 268 -17.98 -0.45 -26.97
CA LYS A 268 -16.63 0.06 -27.29
C LYS A 268 -16.11 -0.32 -28.68
N ARG A 269 -16.80 -1.21 -29.42
CA ARG A 269 -16.40 -1.65 -30.77
C ARG A 269 -17.17 -0.98 -31.91
N ASP A 270 -18.26 -0.27 -31.61
CA ASP A 270 -18.95 0.60 -32.57
C ASP A 270 -18.79 2.08 -32.17
N PRO A 271 -17.81 2.81 -32.76
CA PRO A 271 -17.72 4.27 -32.61
C PRO A 271 -18.83 5.02 -33.36
N ASP A 272 -19.60 4.36 -34.23
CA ASP A 272 -20.55 4.99 -35.17
C ASP A 272 -22.04 4.89 -34.77
N ALA A 273 -22.37 4.28 -33.62
CA ALA A 273 -23.77 4.21 -33.16
C ALA A 273 -24.28 5.47 -32.45
N CYS A 274 -23.45 6.50 -32.26
CA CYS A 274 -23.88 7.85 -31.87
C CYS A 274 -23.65 8.82 -33.03
N LYS A 275 -24.37 8.63 -34.14
CA LYS A 275 -24.76 9.77 -34.97
C LYS A 275 -26.18 10.15 -34.60
N GLU A 276 -26.29 11.18 -33.77
CA GLU A 276 -27.48 12.02 -33.77
C GLU A 276 -27.74 12.49 -35.22
N PRO A 277 -28.97 12.44 -35.72
CA PRO A 277 -29.31 13.13 -36.94
C PRO A 277 -29.44 14.63 -36.63
N SER A 278 -28.49 15.43 -37.11
CA SER A 278 -28.58 16.88 -37.17
C SER A 278 -29.43 17.31 -38.38
N ASP A 279 -30.54 17.99 -38.07
CA ASP A 279 -31.29 19.02 -38.80
C ASP A 279 -31.57 18.90 -40.31
N LEU A 280 -32.86 19.01 -40.68
CA LEU A 280 -33.40 20.06 -41.57
C LEU A 280 -34.92 19.90 -41.81
N SER A 281 -35.66 20.93 -41.37
CA SER A 281 -36.87 21.55 -41.96
C SER A 281 -37.63 20.85 -43.11
N ALA A 282 -38.96 20.75 -43.00
CA ALA A 282 -39.93 21.48 -43.83
C ALA A 282 -41.36 20.88 -43.74
N GLU A 283 -42.33 21.78 -43.64
CA GLU A 283 -43.69 21.73 -44.19
C GLU A 283 -44.83 20.93 -43.52
N HIS A 284 -45.90 21.71 -43.28
CA HIS A 284 -47.31 21.44 -42.90
C HIS A 284 -47.65 21.23 -41.42
#